data_AF-A0A813GUX0-F1
#
_entry.id   AF-A0A813GUX0-F1
#
_cell.length_a   1.000
_cell.length_b   1.000
_cell.length_c   1.000
_cell.angle_alpha   90.00
_cell.angle_beta   90.00
_cell.angle_gamma   90.00
#
_symmetry.space_group_name_H-M   'P 1'
#
loop_
_entity.id
_entity.type
_entity.pdbx_description
1 polymer ?
#
loop_
_entity_poly.entity_id
_entity_poly.type
_entity_poly.pdbx_seq_one_letter_code
_entity_poly.pdbx_strand_id
1 'polypeptide(L)'
;MFAAGSWDALAEHVLCSQHSSDLEAEDARCASDLLSEEEDQDSSSSHAQTKQAWWATLLEQHTKDQGFSIPKWQDPVALFSACTASFAEASVFKELGIPIRCLGTSEPCEAFREFAQSNHDADHWHLTMQDQIEDKPCTIHKDATSCCVVVQPDYLVMGTPCNPFSRQRNKRFHEKSVMQHELAQHTFTDAYLLLEKYEPPSATMEQSDGFSAPLHAGSDDSPLKRFLAGLDSRKFKHGHYVVVHKLDMKIWVKILRNRIWVNFFRRDLYSKQDVVRFSTILQALVKQQTNTEPIEIDELLLDTNHTLWKTELMRLEANSKRCPSSSDDGSGKEWRTQIAEWRDKLSVSSSYAPWDDLNLRARGLHITPRVQ
;
A
#
# COMPACT_ATOMS: atom_id res chain seq x y z
N MET A 1 4.35 -22.95 -35.38
CA MET A 1 5.62 -22.88 -34.61
C MET A 1 5.89 -21.40 -34.39
N PHE A 2 5.34 -20.81 -33.33
CA PHE A 2 5.45 -19.38 -33.05
C PHE A 2 6.69 -19.14 -32.20
N ALA A 3 7.59 -18.27 -32.68
CA ALA A 3 8.80 -17.90 -31.99
C ALA A 3 8.48 -17.21 -30.66
N ALA A 4 9.13 -17.65 -29.59
CA ALA A 4 9.15 -16.95 -28.31
C ALA A 4 9.87 -15.61 -28.51
N GLY A 5 9.11 -14.53 -28.67
CA GLY A 5 9.65 -13.18 -28.65
C GLY A 5 10.02 -12.82 -27.22
N SER A 6 11.30 -12.48 -26.98
CA SER A 6 11.76 -12.08 -25.65
C SER A 6 11.11 -10.77 -25.21
N TRP A 7 10.83 -10.69 -23.92
CA TRP A 7 10.15 -9.59 -23.24
C TRP A 7 10.97 -8.30 -23.12
N ASP A 8 12.20 -8.30 -23.63
CA ASP A 8 13.18 -7.23 -23.40
C ASP A 8 12.72 -5.88 -23.98
N ALA A 9 11.84 -5.87 -24.98
CA ALA A 9 11.39 -4.63 -25.62
C ALA A 9 10.35 -3.80 -24.84
N LEU A 10 9.77 -4.30 -23.72
CA LEU A 10 8.81 -3.52 -22.93
C LEU A 10 9.36 -3.01 -21.59
N ALA A 11 10.41 -3.66 -21.05
CA ALA A 11 10.98 -3.29 -19.76
C ALA A 11 11.87 -2.02 -19.83
N GLU A 12 12.51 -1.73 -20.97
CA GLU A 12 13.41 -0.57 -21.11
C GLU A 12 12.68 0.79 -21.15
N HIS A 13 11.42 0.84 -21.59
CA HIS A 13 10.75 2.12 -21.83
C HIS A 13 10.15 2.80 -20.58
N VAL A 14 10.19 2.17 -19.40
CA VAL A 14 9.49 2.67 -18.19
C VAL A 14 10.45 3.16 -17.09
N LEU A 15 11.77 2.96 -17.24
CA LEU A 15 12.75 3.32 -16.20
C LEU A 15 13.27 4.76 -16.25
N CYS A 16 12.82 5.62 -17.17
CA CYS A 16 13.50 6.90 -17.42
C CYS A 16 12.53 8.09 -17.62
N SER A 17 12.08 8.73 -16.53
CA SER A 17 11.65 10.16 -16.57
C SER A 17 11.39 10.77 -15.18
N GLN A 18 12.37 10.78 -14.27
CA GLN A 18 12.29 11.59 -13.04
C GLN A 18 13.61 12.32 -12.72
N HIS A 19 14.20 12.96 -13.73
CA HIS A 19 15.18 14.01 -13.49
C HIS A 19 14.75 15.32 -14.16
N SER A 20 14.73 16.37 -13.34
CA SER A 20 14.68 17.79 -13.68
C SER A 20 13.29 18.40 -13.95
N SER A 21 12.68 18.97 -12.90
CA SER A 21 11.96 20.25 -13.01
C SER A 21 11.68 20.84 -11.62
N ASP A 22 12.72 21.24 -10.90
CA ASP A 22 12.59 22.23 -9.83
C ASP A 22 12.81 23.59 -10.50
N LEU A 23 11.78 24.40 -10.73
CA LEU A 23 11.90 25.87 -10.83
C LEU A 23 10.60 26.69 -11.02
N GLU A 24 9.40 26.12 -11.17
CA GLU A 24 8.20 26.95 -11.43
C GLU A 24 6.93 26.48 -10.70
N ALA A 25 6.77 26.83 -9.42
CA ALA A 25 5.50 26.65 -8.71
C ALA A 25 5.29 27.74 -7.64
N GLU A 26 4.87 28.95 -8.05
CA GLU A 26 4.39 30.00 -7.12
C GLU A 26 2.90 30.40 -7.30
N ASP A 27 2.15 29.86 -8.27
CA ASP A 27 0.81 30.38 -8.60
C ASP A 27 -0.42 29.51 -8.20
N ALA A 28 -0.27 28.45 -7.39
CA ALA A 28 -1.36 27.49 -7.13
C ALA A 28 -2.26 27.76 -5.90
N ARG A 29 -2.11 28.87 -5.17
CA ARG A 29 -2.79 29.07 -3.86
C ARG A 29 -4.24 29.58 -3.88
N CYS A 30 -4.90 29.67 -5.04
CA CYS A 30 -6.18 30.41 -5.14
C CYS A 30 -7.46 29.55 -5.25
N ALA A 31 -7.38 28.20 -5.14
CA ALA A 31 -8.52 27.33 -5.45
C ALA A 31 -9.27 26.72 -4.23
N SER A 32 -8.78 26.83 -2.99
CA SER A 32 -9.42 26.18 -1.84
C SER A 32 -10.53 26.98 -1.16
N ASP A 33 -10.61 28.29 -1.40
CA ASP A 33 -11.41 29.20 -0.55
C ASP A 33 -12.79 29.56 -1.14
N LEU A 34 -13.19 28.97 -2.28
CA LEU A 34 -14.41 29.35 -3.01
C LEU A 34 -15.59 28.36 -2.91
N LEU A 35 -15.58 27.42 -1.96
CA LEU A 35 -16.64 26.38 -1.87
C LEU A 35 -17.44 26.35 -0.56
N SER A 36 -17.52 27.44 0.19
CA SER A 36 -18.43 27.51 1.35
C SER A 36 -19.10 28.87 1.45
N GLU A 37 -20.38 28.94 1.10
CA GLU A 37 -21.43 29.78 1.73
C GLU A 37 -22.62 29.96 0.77
N GLU A 38 -23.50 28.95 0.62
CA GLU A 38 -24.94 29.14 0.34
C GLU A 38 -25.70 27.92 0.91
N GLU A 39 -26.07 27.97 2.19
CA GLU A 39 -26.97 26.98 2.83
C GLU A 39 -28.42 27.49 2.77
N ASP A 40 -29.17 26.99 1.79
CA ASP A 40 -30.63 27.06 1.80
C ASP A 40 -31.21 25.92 2.65
N GLN A 41 -32.04 26.29 3.62
CA GLN A 41 -32.76 25.42 4.54
C GLN A 41 -33.86 24.64 3.80
N ASP A 42 -33.58 23.41 3.38
CA ASP A 42 -34.64 22.47 3.00
C ASP A 42 -34.53 21.15 3.77
N SER A 43 -35.51 20.93 4.64
CA SER A 43 -35.60 19.88 5.65
C SER A 43 -35.95 18.48 5.10
N SER A 44 -35.38 18.10 3.96
CA SER A 44 -35.44 16.73 3.46
C SER A 44 -34.32 15.91 4.13
N SER A 45 -34.62 14.66 4.52
CA SER A 45 -33.72 13.80 5.29
C SER A 45 -32.31 13.77 4.68
N SER A 46 -31.40 14.53 5.27
CA SER A 46 -30.02 14.63 4.84
C SER A 46 -29.35 13.29 5.15
N HIS A 47 -29.37 12.40 4.17
CA HIS A 47 -28.33 11.38 4.08
C HIS A 47 -27.02 12.14 4.15
N ALA A 48 -26.34 12.05 5.29
CA ALA A 48 -25.06 12.69 5.51
C ALA A 48 -24.15 12.28 4.35
N GLN A 49 -23.97 13.20 3.40
CA GLN A 49 -23.19 12.96 2.22
C GLN A 49 -21.76 12.86 2.72
N THR A 50 -21.26 11.63 2.85
CA THR A 50 -19.91 11.40 3.35
C THR A 50 -18.96 12.13 2.42
N LYS A 51 -18.22 13.10 2.96
CA LYS A 51 -17.24 13.87 2.21
C LYS A 51 -16.23 12.89 1.61
N GLN A 52 -16.18 12.84 0.27
CA GLN A 52 -15.20 12.02 -0.45
C GLN A 52 -13.78 12.42 -0.05
N ALA A 53 -12.86 11.46 0.01
CA ALA A 53 -11.46 11.74 0.27
C ALA A 53 -10.88 12.70 -0.77
N TRP A 54 -10.09 13.69 -0.31
CA TRP A 54 -9.49 14.73 -1.16
C TRP A 54 -8.70 14.15 -2.34
N TRP A 55 -7.98 13.04 -2.13
CA TRP A 55 -7.14 12.43 -3.15
C TRP A 55 -7.99 11.78 -4.24
N ALA A 56 -9.18 11.29 -3.91
CA ALA A 56 -10.11 10.70 -4.87
C ALA A 56 -10.72 11.79 -5.76
N THR A 57 -11.12 12.92 -5.16
CA THR A 57 -11.57 14.11 -5.92
C THR A 57 -10.47 14.64 -6.84
N LEU A 58 -9.23 14.74 -6.34
CA LEU A 58 -8.09 15.19 -7.13
C LEU A 58 -7.77 14.23 -8.28
N LEU A 59 -7.78 12.92 -8.02
CA LEU A 59 -7.59 11.90 -9.05
C LEU A 59 -8.70 11.96 -10.11
N GLU A 60 -9.95 12.16 -9.72
CA GLU A 60 -11.06 12.35 -10.65
C GLU A 60 -10.87 13.60 -11.51
N GLN A 61 -10.45 14.72 -10.91
CA GLN A 61 -10.17 15.96 -11.63
C GLN A 61 -9.03 15.76 -12.63
N HIS A 62 -7.90 15.20 -12.20
CA HIS A 62 -6.76 14.91 -13.07
C HIS A 62 -7.17 13.98 -14.21
N THR A 63 -8.00 12.98 -13.95
CA THR A 63 -8.52 12.07 -14.98
C THR A 63 -9.37 12.82 -16.02
N LYS A 64 -10.25 13.73 -15.58
CA LYS A 64 -11.08 14.57 -16.45
C LYS A 64 -10.24 15.55 -17.29
N ASP A 65 -9.23 16.17 -16.71
CA ASP A 65 -8.34 17.11 -17.40
C ASP A 65 -7.56 16.44 -18.55
N GLN A 66 -7.26 15.15 -18.40
CA GLN A 66 -6.66 14.33 -19.44
C GLN A 66 -7.68 13.83 -20.50
N GLY A 67 -8.94 14.26 -20.42
CA GLY A 67 -10.00 13.91 -21.36
C GLY A 67 -10.59 12.52 -21.14
N PHE A 68 -10.36 11.90 -19.97
CA PHE A 68 -10.96 10.62 -19.61
C PHE A 68 -12.22 10.83 -18.79
N SER A 69 -13.15 9.89 -18.90
CA SER A 69 -14.31 9.81 -18.02
C SER A 69 -14.23 8.52 -17.21
N ILE A 70 -14.51 8.62 -15.92
CA ILE A 70 -14.67 7.44 -15.07
C ILE A 70 -16.04 6.83 -15.40
N PRO A 71 -16.10 5.59 -15.91
CA PRO A 71 -17.38 4.97 -16.22
C PRO A 71 -18.19 4.80 -14.93
N LYS A 72 -19.51 4.98 -15.02
CA LYS A 72 -20.42 4.57 -13.95
C LYS A 72 -20.50 3.06 -13.94
N TRP A 73 -20.09 2.47 -12.83
CA TRP A 73 -20.18 1.03 -12.60
C TRP A 73 -21.62 0.66 -12.26
N GLN A 74 -22.17 -0.29 -13.01
CA GLN A 74 -23.52 -0.83 -12.75
C GLN A 74 -23.44 -2.02 -11.79
N ASP A 75 -22.47 -2.90 -12.02
CA ASP A 75 -22.24 -4.09 -11.22
C ASP A 75 -21.04 -3.90 -10.29
N PRO A 76 -21.07 -4.46 -9.06
CA PRO A 76 -19.91 -4.48 -8.18
C PRO A 76 -18.74 -5.25 -8.79
N VAL A 77 -17.53 -4.69 -8.70
CA VAL A 77 -16.29 -5.38 -9.09
C VAL A 77 -16.05 -6.55 -8.15
N ALA A 78 -15.94 -7.76 -8.69
CA ALA A 78 -15.56 -8.94 -7.95
C ALA A 78 -14.07 -8.87 -7.59
N LEU A 79 -13.77 -8.61 -6.32
CA LEU A 79 -12.43 -8.35 -5.83
C LEU A 79 -11.88 -9.55 -5.03
N PHE A 80 -10.65 -9.94 -5.34
CA PHE A 80 -9.80 -10.69 -4.42
C PHE A 80 -8.67 -9.83 -3.86
N SER A 81 -8.39 -10.04 -2.59
CA SER A 81 -7.26 -9.46 -1.89
C SER A 81 -6.38 -10.57 -1.31
N ALA A 82 -5.08 -10.45 -1.45
CA ALA A 82 -4.12 -11.38 -0.89
C ALA A 82 -3.03 -10.63 -0.12
N CYS A 83 -2.76 -11.08 1.11
CA CYS A 83 -2.01 -10.32 2.11
C CYS A 83 -2.70 -8.97 2.41
N THR A 84 -3.96 -9.07 2.80
CA THR A 84 -4.91 -7.95 2.86
C THR A 84 -4.54 -6.87 3.88
N ALA A 85 -3.87 -7.22 4.97
CA ALA A 85 -3.57 -6.32 6.08
C ALA A 85 -4.82 -5.55 6.54
N SER A 86 -4.79 -4.22 6.49
CA SER A 86 -5.92 -3.34 6.84
C SER A 86 -6.96 -3.17 5.73
N PHE A 87 -6.81 -3.87 4.61
CA PHE A 87 -7.68 -3.84 3.43
C PHE A 87 -7.78 -2.47 2.74
N ALA A 88 -6.64 -1.82 2.52
CA ALA A 88 -6.56 -0.48 1.97
C ALA A 88 -7.22 -0.33 0.59
N GLU A 89 -7.15 -1.35 -0.25
CA GLU A 89 -7.76 -1.35 -1.57
C GLU A 89 -9.30 -1.25 -1.52
N ALA A 90 -9.97 -1.87 -0.53
CA ALA A 90 -11.41 -1.74 -0.37
C ALA A 90 -11.80 -0.29 -0.04
N SER A 91 -10.99 0.38 0.80
CA SER A 91 -11.15 1.81 1.08
C SER A 91 -10.94 2.65 -0.19
N VAL A 92 -9.94 2.33 -1.03
CA VAL A 92 -9.72 3.03 -2.30
C VAL A 92 -10.94 2.91 -3.22
N PHE A 93 -11.49 1.71 -3.40
CA PHE A 93 -12.68 1.51 -4.23
C PHE A 93 -13.89 2.28 -3.68
N LYS A 94 -14.11 2.28 -2.36
CA LYS A 94 -15.17 3.05 -1.70
C LYS A 94 -15.04 4.54 -1.97
N GLU A 95 -13.85 5.12 -1.78
CA GLU A 95 -13.60 6.55 -2.00
C GLU A 95 -13.74 6.95 -3.47
N LEU A 96 -13.48 6.04 -4.40
CA LEU A 96 -13.71 6.25 -5.84
C LEU A 96 -15.17 6.02 -6.26
N GLY A 97 -16.06 5.67 -5.34
CA GLY A 97 -17.46 5.36 -5.64
C GLY A 97 -17.63 4.12 -6.52
N ILE A 98 -16.65 3.22 -6.52
CA ILE A 98 -16.68 1.97 -7.29
C ILE A 98 -17.23 0.88 -6.36
N PRO A 99 -18.42 0.32 -6.64
CA PRO A 99 -18.96 -0.77 -5.85
C PRO A 99 -18.07 -2.00 -6.00
N ILE A 100 -17.81 -2.68 -4.88
CA ILE A 100 -17.06 -3.94 -4.87
C ILE A 100 -17.86 -5.03 -4.19
N ARG A 101 -17.64 -6.26 -4.62
CA ARG A 101 -17.96 -7.45 -3.86
C ARG A 101 -16.64 -8.17 -3.60
N CYS A 102 -16.17 -8.14 -2.36
CA CYS A 102 -14.97 -8.89 -2.02
C CYS A 102 -15.30 -10.38 -1.91
N LEU A 103 -14.88 -11.14 -2.92
CA LEU A 103 -15.13 -12.57 -2.97
C LEU A 103 -14.21 -13.34 -2.00
N GLY A 104 -13.08 -12.78 -1.61
CA GLY A 104 -12.09 -13.51 -0.80
C GLY A 104 -10.86 -12.70 -0.46
N THR A 105 -10.43 -12.83 0.79
CA THR A 105 -9.24 -12.22 1.35
C THR A 105 -8.30 -13.27 1.95
N SER A 106 -7.03 -12.91 2.18
CA SER A 106 -6.11 -13.69 3.01
C SER A 106 -5.24 -12.79 3.91
N GLU A 107 -5.32 -13.00 5.22
CA GLU A 107 -4.56 -12.25 6.21
C GLU A 107 -4.24 -13.12 7.45
N PRO A 108 -2.97 -13.46 7.69
CA PRO A 108 -2.59 -14.32 8.82
C PRO A 108 -2.63 -13.59 10.17
N CYS A 109 -2.34 -12.30 10.20
CA CYS A 109 -2.35 -11.50 11.42
C CYS A 109 -3.78 -11.26 11.90
N GLU A 110 -4.12 -11.81 13.06
CA GLU A 110 -5.46 -11.69 13.64
C GLU A 110 -5.88 -10.24 13.84
N ALA A 111 -5.02 -9.39 14.41
CA ALA A 111 -5.35 -7.98 14.64
C ALA A 111 -5.67 -7.21 13.34
N PHE A 112 -4.95 -7.48 12.24
CA PHE A 112 -5.26 -6.84 10.96
C PHE A 112 -6.54 -7.39 10.34
N ARG A 113 -6.75 -8.70 10.44
CA ARG A 113 -7.97 -9.34 9.97
C ARG A 113 -9.21 -8.84 10.71
N GLU A 114 -9.17 -8.75 12.03
CA GLU A 114 -10.26 -8.20 12.85
C GLU A 114 -10.54 -6.74 12.51
N PHE A 115 -9.48 -5.93 12.37
CA PHE A 115 -9.62 -4.54 11.93
C PHE A 115 -10.30 -4.47 10.56
N ALA A 116 -9.84 -5.24 9.59
CA ALA A 116 -10.40 -5.24 8.24
C ALA A 116 -11.87 -5.73 8.22
N GLN A 117 -12.18 -6.81 8.94
CA GLN A 117 -13.54 -7.35 9.12
C GLN A 117 -14.49 -6.35 9.78
N SER A 118 -13.98 -5.50 10.66
CA SER A 118 -14.79 -4.46 11.32
C SER A 118 -15.12 -3.29 10.39
N ASN A 119 -14.38 -3.12 9.28
CA ASN A 119 -14.52 -1.98 8.38
C ASN A 119 -15.05 -2.36 6.99
N HIS A 120 -14.92 -3.62 6.59
CA HIS A 120 -15.21 -4.09 5.24
C HIS A 120 -15.81 -5.50 5.24
N ASP A 121 -16.80 -5.70 4.39
CA ASP A 121 -17.40 -7.01 4.14
C ASP A 121 -16.59 -7.81 3.10
N ALA A 122 -16.46 -9.12 3.33
CA ALA A 122 -15.96 -10.07 2.35
C ALA A 122 -16.62 -11.43 2.53
N ASP A 123 -16.86 -12.13 1.42
CA ASP A 123 -17.52 -13.44 1.41
C ASP A 123 -16.66 -14.51 2.13
N HIS A 124 -15.33 -14.39 2.05
CA HIS A 124 -14.40 -15.35 2.63
C HIS A 124 -13.15 -14.69 3.21
N TRP A 125 -12.77 -15.03 4.45
CA TRP A 125 -11.54 -14.58 5.11
C TRP A 125 -10.60 -15.75 5.40
N HIS A 126 -9.62 -16.00 4.53
CA HIS A 126 -8.64 -17.07 4.71
C HIS A 126 -7.48 -16.61 5.62
N LEU A 127 -6.84 -17.56 6.31
CA LEU A 127 -5.68 -17.26 7.16
C LEU A 127 -4.43 -17.00 6.32
N THR A 128 -4.23 -17.73 5.23
CA THR A 128 -3.05 -17.59 4.37
C THR A 128 -3.44 -17.52 2.90
N MET A 129 -2.53 -16.99 2.07
CA MET A 129 -2.68 -17.06 0.60
C MET A 129 -2.84 -18.51 0.16
N GLN A 130 -2.08 -19.43 0.75
CA GLN A 130 -2.17 -20.85 0.42
C GLN A 130 -3.55 -21.43 0.75
N ASP A 131 -4.16 -21.04 1.87
CA ASP A 131 -5.52 -21.48 2.19
C ASP A 131 -6.55 -20.96 1.18
N GLN A 132 -6.37 -19.73 0.70
CA GLN A 132 -7.18 -19.15 -0.38
C GLN A 132 -6.93 -19.84 -1.73
N ILE A 133 -5.69 -20.28 -2.02
CA ILE A 133 -5.36 -21.05 -3.22
C ILE A 133 -5.94 -22.46 -3.15
N GLU A 134 -5.98 -23.07 -1.98
CA GLU A 134 -6.42 -24.47 -1.78
C GLU A 134 -7.92 -24.59 -1.47
N ASP A 135 -8.68 -23.50 -1.48
CA ASP A 135 -10.09 -23.45 -1.10
C ASP A 135 -10.35 -24.04 0.29
N LYS A 136 -9.40 -23.88 1.21
CA LYS A 136 -9.54 -24.37 2.58
C LYS A 136 -10.64 -23.59 3.32
N PRO A 137 -11.21 -24.16 4.38
CA PRO A 137 -12.22 -23.48 5.19
C PRO A 137 -11.72 -22.10 5.66
N CYS A 138 -12.52 -21.07 5.44
CA CYS A 138 -12.20 -19.71 5.86
C CYS A 138 -12.65 -19.47 7.31
N THR A 139 -12.26 -18.34 7.90
CA THR A 139 -12.58 -18.00 9.29
C THR A 139 -14.07 -17.70 9.54
N ILE A 140 -14.84 -17.38 8.49
CA ILE A 140 -16.30 -17.22 8.56
C ILE A 140 -17.00 -18.59 8.59
N HIS A 141 -16.62 -19.49 7.67
CA HIS A 141 -17.31 -20.77 7.46
C HIS A 141 -16.56 -21.94 8.09
N LYS A 142 -16.40 -21.91 9.42
CA LYS A 142 -15.55 -22.87 10.17
C LYS A 142 -15.96 -24.34 10.01
N ASP A 143 -17.26 -24.60 9.79
CA ASP A 143 -17.80 -25.95 9.65
C ASP A 143 -17.81 -26.46 8.20
N ALA A 144 -17.41 -25.62 7.23
CA ALA A 144 -17.32 -26.03 5.84
C ALA A 144 -16.11 -26.95 5.63
N THR A 145 -16.22 -27.91 4.71
CA THR A 145 -15.08 -28.74 4.29
C THR A 145 -14.14 -27.99 3.33
N SER A 146 -14.68 -26.99 2.63
CA SER A 146 -13.97 -26.15 1.66
C SER A 146 -14.73 -24.84 1.46
N CYS A 147 -14.02 -23.75 1.20
CA CYS A 147 -14.58 -22.45 0.84
C CYS A 147 -14.24 -22.10 -0.61
N CYS A 148 -14.73 -22.92 -1.54
CA CYS A 148 -14.48 -22.69 -2.95
C CYS A 148 -15.25 -21.46 -3.44
N VAL A 149 -14.52 -20.47 -3.93
CA VAL A 149 -15.13 -19.33 -4.62
C VAL A 149 -15.43 -19.76 -6.06
N VAL A 150 -16.72 -19.89 -6.37
CA VAL A 150 -17.18 -20.35 -7.69
C VAL A 150 -17.05 -19.26 -8.76
N VAL A 151 -17.00 -17.99 -8.34
CA VAL A 151 -16.96 -16.83 -9.23
C VAL A 151 -15.53 -16.41 -9.49
N GLN A 152 -15.19 -16.18 -10.76
CA GLN A 152 -13.89 -15.63 -11.14
C GLN A 152 -13.80 -14.16 -10.71
N PRO A 153 -12.73 -13.72 -10.04
CA PRO A 153 -12.56 -12.31 -9.70
C PRO A 153 -12.32 -11.46 -10.97
N ASP A 154 -12.91 -10.27 -11.00
CA ASP A 154 -12.62 -9.24 -12.01
C ASP A 154 -11.26 -8.60 -11.77
N TYR A 155 -10.91 -8.47 -10.48
CA TYR A 155 -9.68 -7.83 -10.04
C TYR A 155 -9.03 -8.56 -8.87
N LEU A 156 -7.70 -8.70 -8.93
CA LEU A 156 -6.90 -9.28 -7.85
C LEU A 156 -5.85 -8.27 -7.36
N VAL A 157 -5.81 -8.03 -6.06
CA VAL A 157 -4.78 -7.22 -5.41
C VAL A 157 -3.90 -8.11 -4.53
N MET A 158 -2.59 -7.94 -4.63
CA MET A 158 -1.60 -8.70 -3.88
C MET A 158 -0.62 -7.76 -3.16
N GLY A 159 -0.62 -7.78 -1.84
CA GLY A 159 0.31 -7.04 -0.99
C GLY A 159 1.36 -7.94 -0.35
N THR A 160 2.08 -8.75 -1.13
CA THR A 160 2.95 -9.81 -0.57
C THR A 160 3.99 -9.23 0.42
N PRO A 161 4.45 -9.98 1.43
CA PRO A 161 5.32 -9.44 2.47
C PRO A 161 6.59 -8.81 1.91
N CYS A 162 6.87 -7.56 2.29
CA CYS A 162 8.01 -6.80 1.76
C CYS A 162 9.33 -7.02 2.52
N ASN A 163 9.29 -7.65 3.70
CA ASN A 163 10.45 -7.85 4.58
C ASN A 163 11.65 -8.53 3.88
N PRO A 164 11.50 -9.61 3.08
CA PRO A 164 12.62 -10.23 2.36
C PRO A 164 13.42 -9.23 1.52
N PHE A 165 12.72 -8.22 0.98
CA PHE A 165 13.21 -7.29 -0.03
C PHE A 165 13.60 -5.93 0.54
N SER A 166 13.14 -5.59 1.75
CA SER A 166 13.39 -4.29 2.37
C SER A 166 14.89 -3.98 2.47
N ARG A 167 15.29 -2.80 1.98
CA ARG A 167 16.67 -2.30 2.12
C ARG A 167 17.10 -2.09 3.58
N GLN A 168 16.12 -1.94 4.48
CA GLN A 168 16.36 -1.73 5.91
C GLN A 168 16.56 -3.05 6.67
N ARG A 169 16.28 -4.21 6.05
CA ARG A 169 16.46 -5.50 6.70
C ARG A 169 17.95 -5.81 6.88
N ASN A 170 18.33 -6.24 8.10
CA ASN A 170 19.68 -6.70 8.36
C ASN A 170 20.04 -7.85 7.40
N LYS A 171 21.28 -7.81 6.89
CA LYS A 171 21.80 -8.75 5.90
C LYS A 171 21.02 -8.82 4.59
N ARG A 172 20.23 -7.80 4.22
CA ARG A 172 19.49 -7.77 2.95
C ARG A 172 20.35 -8.06 1.73
N PHE A 173 21.61 -7.63 1.73
CA PHE A 173 22.54 -7.79 0.61
C PHE A 173 23.56 -8.93 0.79
N HIS A 174 23.39 -9.80 1.79
CA HIS A 174 24.17 -11.04 1.86
C HIS A 174 23.70 -12.04 0.80
N GLU A 175 24.63 -12.85 0.30
CA GLU A 175 24.33 -13.92 -0.65
C GLU A 175 23.21 -14.83 -0.12
N LYS A 176 22.25 -15.19 -0.99
CA LYS A 176 21.08 -16.05 -0.71
C LYS A 176 20.08 -15.53 0.33
N SER A 177 20.39 -14.46 1.07
CA SER A 177 19.57 -13.90 2.15
C SER A 177 18.13 -13.58 1.74
N VAL A 178 17.91 -13.07 0.53
CA VAL A 178 16.55 -12.76 0.04
C VAL A 178 15.78 -14.04 -0.27
N MET A 179 16.36 -14.94 -1.06
CA MET A 179 15.65 -16.11 -1.58
C MET A 179 15.49 -17.22 -0.54
N GLN A 180 16.27 -17.22 0.53
CA GLN A 180 16.12 -18.13 1.67
C GLN A 180 15.23 -17.57 2.78
N HIS A 181 14.74 -16.33 2.65
CA HIS A 181 13.80 -15.77 3.61
C HIS A 181 12.45 -16.49 3.47
N GLU A 182 11.88 -16.98 4.57
CA GLU A 182 10.65 -17.79 4.56
C GLU A 182 9.48 -17.09 3.81
N LEU A 183 9.32 -15.78 4.05
CA LEU A 183 8.26 -14.99 3.41
C LEU A 183 8.47 -14.75 1.90
N ALA A 184 9.64 -15.04 1.33
CA ALA A 184 9.87 -14.88 -0.11
C ALA A 184 8.98 -15.84 -0.92
N GLN A 185 8.56 -16.97 -0.34
CA GLN A 185 7.69 -17.93 -1.00
C GLN A 185 6.34 -17.31 -1.39
N HIS A 186 5.80 -16.39 -0.58
CA HIS A 186 4.51 -15.75 -0.89
C HIS A 186 4.58 -14.92 -2.18
N THR A 187 5.73 -14.30 -2.47
CA THR A 187 5.95 -13.56 -3.72
C THR A 187 6.32 -14.46 -4.88
N PHE A 188 7.18 -15.48 -4.69
CA PHE A 188 7.71 -16.30 -5.79
C PHE A 188 7.00 -17.64 -5.98
N THR A 189 5.97 -17.94 -5.20
CA THR A 189 5.16 -19.16 -5.32
C THR A 189 3.69 -18.80 -5.27
N ASP A 190 3.20 -18.31 -4.12
CA ASP A 190 1.76 -18.14 -3.89
C ASP A 190 1.15 -17.10 -4.84
N ALA A 191 1.84 -15.98 -5.11
CA ALA A 191 1.40 -14.99 -6.08
C ALA A 191 1.24 -15.58 -7.50
N TYR A 192 2.15 -16.47 -7.92
CA TYR A 192 2.01 -17.16 -9.21
C TYR A 192 0.81 -18.10 -9.21
N LEU A 193 0.64 -18.87 -8.13
CA LEU A 193 -0.45 -19.82 -8.01
C LEU A 193 -1.82 -19.12 -7.98
N LEU A 194 -1.93 -17.94 -7.35
CA LEU A 194 -3.16 -17.12 -7.40
C LEU A 194 -3.46 -16.65 -8.82
N LEU A 195 -2.45 -16.12 -9.54
CA LEU A 195 -2.60 -15.67 -10.92
C LEU A 195 -2.97 -16.85 -11.86
N GLU A 196 -2.36 -18.02 -11.67
CA GLU A 196 -2.65 -19.24 -12.44
C GLU A 196 -4.04 -19.79 -12.14
N LYS A 197 -4.44 -19.84 -10.85
CA LYS A 197 -5.72 -20.39 -10.41
C LYS A 197 -6.89 -19.54 -10.89
N TYR A 198 -6.81 -18.22 -10.69
CA TYR A 198 -7.95 -17.34 -10.89
C TYR A 198 -7.94 -16.61 -12.24
N GLU A 199 -6.77 -16.49 -12.88
CA GLU A 199 -6.58 -15.77 -14.16
C GLU A 199 -7.43 -14.49 -14.27
N PRO A 200 -7.35 -13.57 -13.29
CA PRO A 200 -8.20 -12.39 -13.29
C PRO A 200 -7.96 -11.56 -14.55
N PRO A 201 -8.99 -10.87 -15.08
CA PRO A 201 -8.85 -9.90 -16.16
C PRO A 201 -7.71 -8.91 -15.90
N SER A 202 -7.67 -8.34 -14.70
CA SER A 202 -6.59 -7.47 -14.26
C SER A 202 -6.14 -7.83 -12.84
N ALA A 203 -4.86 -7.62 -12.55
CA ALA A 203 -4.33 -7.76 -11.20
C ALA A 203 -3.25 -6.72 -10.91
N THR A 204 -3.00 -6.46 -9.63
CA THR A 204 -1.93 -5.58 -9.17
C THR A 204 -1.20 -6.20 -7.99
N MET A 205 0.12 -6.17 -8.04
CA MET A 205 1.00 -6.52 -6.93
C MET A 205 1.80 -5.30 -6.47
N GLU A 206 1.79 -5.02 -5.17
CA GLU A 206 2.66 -4.01 -4.55
C GLU A 206 3.92 -4.66 -3.97
N GLN A 207 5.05 -3.97 -4.09
CA GLN A 207 6.29 -4.30 -3.41
C GLN A 207 7.09 -3.07 -2.96
N SER A 208 7.98 -3.28 -1.98
CA SER A 208 8.95 -2.26 -1.56
C SER A 208 9.99 -1.96 -2.65
N ASP A 209 10.59 -0.77 -2.61
CA ASP A 209 11.66 -0.36 -3.54
C ASP A 209 12.82 -1.37 -3.63
N GLY A 210 13.14 -2.04 -2.52
CA GLY A 210 14.19 -3.04 -2.45
C GLY A 210 13.91 -4.32 -3.27
N PHE A 211 12.71 -4.48 -3.82
CA PHE A 211 12.38 -5.54 -4.78
C PHE A 211 13.07 -5.33 -6.14
N SER A 212 13.36 -4.08 -6.52
CA SER A 212 14.18 -3.77 -7.72
C SER A 212 15.68 -3.80 -7.46
N ALA A 213 16.10 -3.79 -6.19
CA ALA A 213 17.52 -3.73 -5.82
C ALA A 213 18.21 -5.09 -6.04
N PRO A 214 19.55 -5.11 -6.21
CA PRO A 214 20.33 -6.34 -6.30
C PRO A 214 20.00 -7.36 -5.20
N LEU A 215 20.04 -8.65 -5.54
CA LEU A 215 19.85 -9.73 -4.57
C LEU A 215 20.90 -9.72 -3.47
N HIS A 216 22.15 -9.41 -3.84
CA HIS A 216 23.29 -9.25 -2.95
C HIS A 216 24.26 -8.23 -3.55
N ALA A 217 25.26 -7.80 -2.77
CA ALA A 217 26.26 -6.86 -3.25
C ALA A 217 27.01 -7.42 -4.47
N GLY A 218 27.08 -6.65 -5.57
CA GLY A 218 27.75 -7.06 -6.81
C GLY A 218 26.90 -7.91 -7.77
N SER A 219 25.65 -8.22 -7.42
CA SER A 219 24.72 -8.94 -8.32
C SER A 219 24.02 -7.99 -9.30
N ASP A 220 23.96 -8.34 -10.58
CA ASP A 220 23.10 -7.67 -11.57
C ASP A 220 21.65 -8.16 -11.53
N ASP A 221 21.42 -9.29 -10.85
CA ASP A 221 20.11 -9.90 -10.67
C ASP A 221 19.37 -9.27 -9.49
N SER A 222 18.04 -9.15 -9.62
CA SER A 222 17.14 -8.55 -8.61
C SER A 222 15.90 -9.42 -8.38
N PRO A 223 15.25 -9.32 -7.21
CA PRO A 223 13.99 -10.01 -6.95
C PRO A 223 12.93 -9.76 -8.05
N LEU A 224 12.80 -8.52 -8.51
CA LEU A 224 11.91 -8.17 -9.62
C LEU A 224 12.27 -8.89 -10.92
N LYS A 225 13.56 -8.91 -11.32
CA LYS A 225 14.01 -9.64 -12.52
C LYS A 225 13.67 -11.13 -12.42
N ARG A 226 13.96 -11.76 -11.27
CA ARG A 226 13.56 -13.15 -11.01
C ARG A 226 12.06 -13.36 -11.06
N PHE A 227 11.30 -12.41 -10.51
CA PHE A 227 9.85 -12.52 -10.45
C PHE A 227 9.25 -12.52 -11.85
N LEU A 228 9.71 -11.61 -12.72
CA LEU A 228 9.31 -11.53 -14.11
C LEU A 228 9.74 -12.77 -14.92
N ALA A 229 10.96 -13.27 -14.72
CA ALA A 229 11.42 -14.52 -15.34
C ALA A 229 10.57 -15.73 -14.89
N GLY A 230 10.20 -15.77 -13.60
CA GLY A 230 9.32 -16.79 -13.06
C GLY A 230 7.93 -16.76 -13.72
N LEU A 231 7.35 -15.58 -13.92
CA LEU A 231 6.08 -15.42 -14.66
C LEU A 231 6.17 -15.94 -16.09
N ASP A 232 7.25 -15.62 -16.81
CA ASP A 232 7.44 -16.07 -18.19
C ASP A 232 7.55 -17.60 -18.31
N SER A 233 8.06 -18.25 -17.26
CA SER A 233 8.14 -19.71 -17.20
C SER A 233 6.80 -20.40 -16.88
N ARG A 234 5.79 -19.66 -16.42
CA ARG A 234 4.47 -20.21 -16.05
C ARG A 234 3.57 -20.41 -17.27
N LYS A 235 2.62 -21.33 -17.15
CA LYS A 235 1.65 -21.67 -18.20
C LYS A 235 0.28 -21.09 -17.86
N PHE A 236 0.13 -19.78 -18.03
CA PHE A 236 -1.18 -19.14 -18.02
C PHE A 236 -1.95 -19.56 -19.29
N LYS A 237 -3.22 -19.91 -19.15
CA LYS A 237 -4.11 -20.30 -20.26
C LYS A 237 -4.27 -19.14 -21.24
N HIS A 238 -4.42 -17.92 -20.74
CA HIS A 238 -4.57 -16.72 -21.60
C HIS A 238 -3.29 -15.87 -21.65
N GLY A 239 -2.43 -15.98 -20.64
CA GLY A 239 -1.27 -15.09 -20.48
C GLY A 239 -1.66 -13.68 -20.08
N HIS A 240 -0.67 -12.90 -19.66
CA HIS A 240 -0.84 -11.51 -19.25
C HIS A 240 0.15 -10.61 -19.99
N TYR A 241 -0.22 -9.36 -20.22
CA TYR A 241 0.74 -8.26 -20.34
C TYR A 241 1.10 -7.80 -18.93
N VAL A 242 2.36 -7.47 -18.71
CA VAL A 242 2.87 -7.03 -17.41
C VAL A 242 3.48 -5.65 -17.54
N VAL A 243 3.08 -4.72 -16.66
CA VAL A 243 3.65 -3.38 -16.59
C VAL A 243 4.16 -3.12 -15.18
N VAL A 244 5.39 -2.66 -15.07
CA VAL A 244 6.02 -2.34 -13.80
C VAL A 244 6.17 -0.84 -13.67
N HIS A 245 5.63 -0.27 -12.60
CA HIS A 245 5.76 1.14 -12.26
C HIS A 245 6.49 1.30 -10.94
N LYS A 246 7.35 2.31 -10.86
CA LYS A 246 7.92 2.77 -9.61
C LYS A 246 7.28 4.11 -9.27
N LEU A 247 6.52 4.16 -8.18
CA LEU A 247 5.80 5.35 -7.75
C LEU A 247 6.33 5.80 -6.39
N ASP A 248 6.48 7.11 -6.23
CA ASP A 248 6.84 7.74 -4.96
C ASP A 248 5.60 8.35 -4.34
N MET A 249 5.19 7.89 -3.15
CA MET A 249 4.02 8.44 -2.47
C MET A 249 4.19 9.90 -2.08
N LYS A 250 5.43 10.44 -2.10
CA LYS A 250 5.71 11.85 -1.80
C LYS A 250 4.92 12.85 -2.66
N ILE A 251 4.46 12.43 -3.84
CA ILE A 251 3.68 13.28 -4.75
C ILE A 251 2.26 13.53 -4.23
N TRP A 252 1.76 12.67 -3.34
CA TRP A 252 0.42 12.79 -2.73
C TRP A 252 0.52 13.27 -1.28
N VAL A 253 1.40 12.66 -0.51
CA VAL A 253 1.56 12.89 0.93
C VAL A 253 3.04 13.08 1.20
N LYS A 254 3.45 14.04 2.05
CA LYS A 254 4.86 14.34 2.37
C LYS A 254 5.56 13.25 3.18
N ILE A 255 5.65 12.05 2.60
CA ILE A 255 6.33 10.88 3.11
C ILE A 255 7.26 10.31 2.05
N LEU A 256 8.47 9.92 2.45
CA LEU A 256 9.41 9.24 1.57
C LEU A 256 9.07 7.75 1.51
N ARG A 257 8.18 7.38 0.58
CA ARG A 257 7.71 6.00 0.44
C ARG A 257 7.62 5.59 -1.03
N ASN A 258 8.73 5.09 -1.54
CA ASN A 258 8.81 4.48 -2.87
C ASN A 258 8.20 3.07 -2.87
N ARG A 259 7.41 2.76 -3.89
CA ARG A 259 6.80 1.46 -4.13
C ARG A 259 6.90 1.03 -5.58
N ILE A 260 6.99 -0.28 -5.76
CA ILE A 260 6.96 -0.94 -7.07
C ILE A 260 5.58 -1.57 -7.21
N TRP A 261 4.94 -1.28 -8.33
CA TRP A 261 3.63 -1.78 -8.69
C TRP A 261 3.75 -2.62 -9.96
N VAL A 262 3.43 -3.91 -9.86
CA VAL A 262 3.39 -4.81 -11.00
C VAL A 262 1.92 -5.04 -11.37
N ASN A 263 1.53 -4.54 -12.54
CA ASN A 263 0.17 -4.60 -13.05
C ASN A 263 0.10 -5.68 -14.13
N PHE A 264 -0.96 -6.48 -14.10
CA PHE A 264 -1.20 -7.60 -14.99
C PHE A 264 -2.50 -7.38 -15.75
N PHE A 265 -2.49 -7.65 -17.06
CA PHE A 265 -3.65 -7.50 -17.94
C PHE A 265 -3.80 -8.73 -18.83
N ARG A 266 -4.92 -9.44 -18.73
CA ARG A 266 -5.13 -10.71 -19.45
C ARG A 266 -5.18 -10.49 -20.97
N ARG A 267 -4.38 -11.26 -21.73
CA ARG A 267 -4.14 -10.97 -23.17
C ARG A 267 -5.33 -11.25 -24.10
N ASP A 268 -6.29 -12.05 -23.66
CA ASP A 268 -7.54 -12.30 -24.38
C ASP A 268 -8.54 -11.14 -24.23
N LEU A 269 -8.39 -10.30 -23.20
CA LEU A 269 -9.29 -9.18 -22.91
C LEU A 269 -8.69 -7.82 -23.24
N TYR A 270 -7.40 -7.65 -22.99
CA TYR A 270 -6.70 -6.39 -23.23
C TYR A 270 -5.77 -6.54 -24.43
N SER A 271 -5.72 -5.52 -25.28
CA SER A 271 -4.70 -5.41 -26.31
C SER A 271 -3.41 -4.81 -25.74
N LYS A 272 -2.29 -4.97 -26.45
CA LYS A 272 -1.05 -4.25 -26.12
C LYS A 272 -1.25 -2.73 -26.11
N GLN A 273 -2.13 -2.20 -26.98
CA GLN A 273 -2.40 -0.76 -27.04
C GLN A 273 -3.14 -0.27 -25.80
N ASP A 274 -4.07 -1.05 -25.26
CA ASP A 274 -4.77 -0.72 -24.01
C ASP A 274 -3.79 -0.61 -22.84
N VAL A 275 -2.85 -1.55 -22.77
CA VAL A 275 -1.81 -1.58 -21.73
C VAL A 275 -0.84 -0.40 -21.86
N VAL A 276 -0.43 -0.04 -23.08
CA VAL A 276 0.37 1.18 -23.31
C VAL A 276 -0.42 2.42 -22.91
N ARG A 277 -1.70 2.50 -23.28
CA ARG A 277 -2.58 3.62 -22.92
C ARG A 277 -2.72 3.75 -21.40
N PHE A 278 -2.87 2.65 -20.67
CA PHE A 278 -2.87 2.64 -19.21
C PHE A 278 -1.59 3.26 -18.64
N SER A 279 -0.42 2.85 -19.12
CA SER A 279 0.86 3.43 -18.68
C SER A 279 0.95 4.92 -18.98
N THR A 280 0.50 5.35 -20.17
CA THR A 280 0.47 6.78 -20.55
C THR A 280 -0.44 7.59 -19.63
N ILE A 281 -1.62 7.07 -19.30
CA ILE A 281 -2.54 7.71 -18.35
C ILE A 281 -1.87 7.87 -16.99
N LEU A 282 -1.28 6.80 -16.46
CA LEU A 282 -0.62 6.84 -15.16
C LEU A 282 0.54 7.85 -15.14
N GLN A 283 1.37 7.89 -16.18
CA GLN A 283 2.46 8.87 -16.30
C GLN A 283 1.93 10.31 -16.35
N ALA A 284 0.85 10.56 -17.09
CA ALA A 284 0.22 11.87 -17.16
C ALA A 284 -0.33 12.30 -15.79
N LEU A 285 -1.01 11.39 -15.08
CA LEU A 285 -1.52 11.64 -13.73
C LEU A 285 -0.40 11.94 -12.74
N VAL A 286 0.71 11.18 -12.77
CA VAL A 286 1.87 11.42 -11.91
C VAL A 286 2.48 12.79 -12.21
N LYS A 287 2.65 13.14 -13.49
CA LYS A 287 3.18 14.45 -13.90
C LYS A 287 2.26 15.61 -13.48
N GLN A 288 0.95 15.42 -13.55
CA GLN A 288 -0.01 16.42 -13.11
C GLN A 288 0.05 16.59 -11.59
N GLN A 289 0.08 15.47 -10.85
CA GLN A 289 0.18 15.46 -9.40
C GLN A 289 1.47 16.09 -8.88
N THR A 290 2.60 16.00 -9.60
CA THR A 290 3.84 16.68 -9.20
C THR A 290 3.75 18.21 -9.20
N ASN A 291 2.74 18.78 -9.86
CA ASN A 291 2.47 20.22 -9.84
C ASN A 291 1.51 20.62 -8.70
N THR A 292 0.98 19.65 -7.96
CA THR A 292 0.15 19.89 -6.78
C THR A 292 0.99 19.76 -5.52
N GLU A 293 0.80 20.65 -4.55
CA GLU A 293 1.49 20.54 -3.27
C GLU A 293 1.03 19.28 -2.53
N PRO A 294 1.95 18.37 -2.13
CA PRO A 294 1.58 17.18 -1.38
C PRO A 294 1.12 17.53 0.03
N ILE A 295 0.15 16.79 0.55
CA ILE A 295 -0.44 17.04 1.87
C ILE A 295 0.49 16.52 2.98
N GLU A 296 0.54 17.20 4.12
CA GLU A 296 1.28 16.71 5.30
C GLU A 296 0.57 15.49 5.91
N ILE A 297 1.32 14.53 6.46
CA ILE A 297 0.70 13.30 6.99
C ILE A 297 -0.21 13.56 8.21
N ASP A 298 0.10 14.57 9.02
CA ASP A 298 -0.69 14.95 10.18
C ASP A 298 -2.06 15.51 9.80
N GLU A 299 -2.16 16.24 8.68
CA GLU A 299 -3.42 16.70 8.10
C GLU A 299 -4.35 15.54 7.67
N LEU A 300 -3.80 14.36 7.39
CA LEU A 300 -4.58 13.16 7.05
C LEU A 300 -5.02 12.36 8.26
N LEU A 301 -4.15 12.28 9.27
CA LEU A 301 -4.39 11.46 10.46
C LEU A 301 -5.32 12.15 11.45
N LEU A 302 -5.38 13.47 11.41
CA LEU A 302 -6.03 14.29 12.41
C LEU A 302 -6.96 15.23 11.68
N ASP A 303 -8.25 15.13 11.96
CA ASP A 303 -9.19 16.16 11.54
C ASP A 303 -8.70 17.47 12.16
N THR A 304 -8.27 18.40 11.30
CA THR A 304 -7.66 19.67 11.72
C THR A 304 -8.64 20.53 12.53
N ASN A 305 -9.94 20.23 12.44
CA ASN A 305 -10.99 20.83 13.25
C ASN A 305 -11.27 20.10 14.57
N HIS A 306 -10.73 18.89 14.76
CA HIS A 306 -10.92 18.11 15.96
C HIS A 306 -10.24 18.78 17.17
N THR A 307 -11.00 18.99 18.24
CA THR A 307 -10.55 19.69 19.45
C THR A 307 -9.33 19.04 20.09
N LEU A 308 -9.21 17.70 20.02
CA LEU A 308 -8.02 16.99 20.50
C LEU A 308 -6.75 17.37 19.74
N TRP A 309 -6.82 17.60 18.42
CA TRP A 309 -5.66 18.03 17.64
C TRP A 309 -5.23 19.43 18.01
N LYS A 310 -6.17 20.39 18.06
CA LYS A 310 -5.88 21.76 18.51
C LYS A 310 -5.26 21.76 19.91
N THR A 311 -5.72 20.87 20.80
CA THR A 311 -5.17 20.73 22.15
C THR A 311 -3.74 20.18 22.14
N GLU A 312 -3.48 19.15 21.33
CA GLU A 312 -2.15 18.52 21.24
C GLU A 312 -1.12 19.40 20.51
N LEU A 313 -1.52 20.08 19.44
CA LEU A 313 -0.71 21.07 18.74
C LEU A 313 -0.32 22.22 19.69
N MET A 314 -1.29 22.78 20.43
CA MET A 314 -1.00 23.79 21.46
C MET A 314 -0.05 23.26 22.55
N ARG A 315 -0.16 21.98 22.93
CA ARG A 315 0.76 21.33 23.88
C ARG A 315 2.18 21.26 23.33
N LEU A 316 2.33 20.83 22.06
CA LEU A 316 3.63 20.72 21.40
C LEU A 316 4.28 22.09 21.18
N GLU A 317 3.52 23.10 20.75
CA GLU A 317 4.01 24.48 20.61
C GLU A 317 4.41 25.09 21.97
N ALA A 318 3.63 24.86 23.02
CA ALA A 318 3.96 25.30 24.36
C ALA A 318 5.24 24.64 24.90
N ASN A 319 5.48 23.38 24.53
CA ASN A 319 6.71 22.66 24.89
C ASN A 319 7.91 23.13 24.06
N SER A 320 7.72 23.37 22.76
CA SER A 320 8.73 23.94 21.86
C SER A 320 9.23 25.30 22.34
N LYS A 321 8.31 26.18 22.78
CA LYS A 321 8.65 27.50 23.34
C LYS A 321 9.33 27.44 24.71
N ARG A 322 9.23 26.31 25.43
CA ARG A 322 9.89 26.09 26.72
C ARG A 322 11.29 25.50 26.59
N CYS A 323 11.66 24.97 25.43
CA CYS A 323 13.04 24.57 25.17
C CYS A 323 13.84 25.80 24.71
N PRO A 324 14.75 26.35 25.54
CA PRO A 324 15.64 27.41 25.08
C PRO A 324 16.42 26.88 23.87
N SER A 325 16.56 27.72 22.84
CA SER A 325 17.29 27.39 21.61
C SER A 325 18.72 26.96 21.93
N SER A 326 18.92 25.67 22.15
CA SER A 326 20.22 25.07 22.32
C SER A 326 20.87 25.01 20.96
N SER A 327 21.82 25.90 20.74
CA SER A 327 22.84 25.76 19.71
C SER A 327 23.50 24.38 19.85
N ASP A 328 23.14 23.48 18.94
CA ASP A 328 24.01 22.53 18.23
C ASP A 328 25.33 22.14 18.95
N ASP A 329 25.25 21.14 19.85
CA ASP A 329 26.27 20.08 20.12
C ASP A 329 25.87 19.15 21.31
N GLY A 330 24.77 19.46 22.03
CA GLY A 330 24.42 18.79 23.30
C GLY A 330 23.45 17.60 23.23
N SER A 331 22.78 17.35 22.09
CA SER A 331 21.57 16.51 22.01
C SER A 331 21.79 15.05 22.45
N GLY A 332 22.99 14.50 22.25
CA GLY A 332 23.31 13.14 22.66
C GLY A 332 23.44 12.96 24.18
N LYS A 333 23.78 14.01 24.93
CA LYS A 333 24.02 13.92 26.37
C LYS A 333 22.69 14.06 27.14
N GLU A 334 21.85 14.99 26.72
CA GLU A 334 20.51 15.18 27.32
C GLU A 334 19.61 13.97 27.09
N TRP A 335 19.59 13.41 25.88
CA TRP A 335 18.83 12.18 25.61
C TRP A 335 19.28 10.99 26.47
N ARG A 336 20.60 10.82 26.67
CA ARG A 336 21.15 9.76 27.53
C ARG A 336 20.77 9.97 29.01
N THR A 337 20.80 11.20 29.48
CA THR A 337 20.35 11.55 30.85
C THR A 337 18.86 11.28 31.01
N GLN A 338 18.04 11.71 30.05
CA GLN A 338 16.60 11.53 30.08
C GLN A 338 16.24 10.03 30.05
N ILE A 339 16.89 9.22 29.21
CA ILE A 339 16.74 7.76 29.21
C ILE A 339 17.12 7.17 30.57
N ALA A 340 18.21 7.62 31.18
CA ALA A 340 18.66 7.10 32.48
C ALA A 340 17.65 7.43 33.59
N GLU A 341 17.13 8.66 33.62
CA GLU A 341 16.08 9.08 34.57
C GLU A 341 14.78 8.29 34.40
N TRP A 342 14.32 8.10 33.15
CA TRP A 342 13.13 7.31 32.88
C TRP A 342 13.32 5.84 33.25
N ARG A 343 14.50 5.27 33.02
CA ARG A 343 14.83 3.91 33.45
C ARG A 343 14.79 3.77 34.97
N ASP A 344 15.39 4.69 35.70
CA ASP A 344 15.38 4.71 37.16
C ASP A 344 13.94 4.83 37.70
N LYS A 345 13.16 5.78 37.17
CA LYS A 345 11.76 6.00 37.55
C LYS A 345 10.87 4.78 37.29
N LEU A 346 11.15 4.02 36.24
CA LEU A 346 10.41 2.81 35.88
C LEU A 346 11.04 1.53 36.49
N SER A 347 12.10 1.66 37.29
CA SER A 347 12.87 0.52 37.84
C SER A 347 13.35 -0.46 36.76
N VAL A 348 13.68 0.07 35.58
CA VAL A 348 14.20 -0.68 34.43
C VAL A 348 15.72 -0.67 34.49
N SER A 349 16.36 -1.85 34.48
CA SER A 349 17.82 -1.96 34.50
C SER A 349 18.48 -1.16 33.37
N SER A 350 19.63 -0.56 33.64
CA SER A 350 20.47 0.08 32.62
C SER A 350 20.96 -0.89 31.55
N SER A 351 21.03 -2.20 31.87
CA SER A 351 21.35 -3.28 30.94
C SER A 351 20.14 -3.80 30.15
N TYR A 352 18.92 -3.32 30.43
CA TYR A 352 17.72 -3.72 29.70
C TYR A 352 17.66 -3.03 28.33
N ALA A 353 17.90 -3.81 27.28
CA ALA A 353 17.82 -3.41 25.88
C ALA A 353 16.71 -4.24 25.19
N PRO A 354 15.44 -3.79 25.26
CA PRO A 354 14.31 -4.58 24.77
C PRO A 354 14.35 -4.84 23.25
N TRP A 355 15.20 -4.11 22.53
CA TRP A 355 15.36 -4.21 21.07
C TRP A 355 16.41 -5.24 20.66
N ASP A 356 17.25 -5.71 21.59
CA ASP A 356 18.35 -6.64 21.31
C ASP A 356 17.98 -8.11 21.56
N ASP A 357 16.83 -8.36 22.21
CA ASP A 357 16.35 -9.71 22.51
C ASP A 357 15.16 -10.08 21.62
N LEU A 358 15.42 -10.87 20.57
CA LEU A 358 14.43 -11.38 19.61
C LEU A 358 13.42 -12.37 20.23
N ASN A 359 13.49 -12.65 21.54
CA ASN A 359 12.61 -13.58 22.26
C ASN A 359 11.77 -12.89 23.35
N LEU A 360 11.06 -11.81 23.00
CA LEU A 360 10.11 -11.14 23.89
C LEU A 360 8.90 -12.03 24.23
N ARG A 361 9.01 -12.86 25.27
CA ARG A 361 7.88 -13.17 26.15
C ARG A 361 7.73 -12.00 27.10
N ALA A 362 6.74 -11.13 26.87
CA ALA A 362 6.43 -9.98 27.70
C ALA A 362 6.05 -10.40 29.13
N ARG A 363 7.04 -10.62 29.99
CA ARG A 363 6.87 -10.73 31.44
C ARG A 363 7.23 -9.39 32.06
N GLY A 364 6.24 -8.70 32.64
CA GLY A 364 6.47 -7.49 33.45
C GLY A 364 5.81 -6.20 32.98
N LEU A 365 5.02 -6.20 31.89
CA LEU A 365 4.18 -5.06 31.54
C LEU A 365 2.81 -5.19 32.22
N HIS A 366 2.35 -4.12 32.85
CA HIS A 366 0.98 -4.02 33.37
C HIS A 366 -0.01 -4.03 32.20
N ILE A 367 -0.86 -5.05 32.17
CA ILE A 367 -1.99 -5.15 31.24
C ILE A 367 -3.01 -4.08 31.64
N THR A 368 -3.45 -3.24 30.68
CA THR A 368 -4.54 -2.27 30.90
C THR A 368 -5.81 -2.74 30.19
N PRO A 369 -7.01 -2.32 30.62
CA PRO A 369 -8.29 -2.77 30.05
C PRO A 369 -8.50 -2.50 28.56
N ARG A 370 -7.64 -1.71 27.92
CA ARG A 370 -7.68 -1.41 26.47
C ARG A 370 -7.05 -2.48 25.59
N VAL A 371 -6.40 -3.47 26.19
CA VAL A 371 -5.88 -4.64 25.49
C VAL A 371 -6.44 -5.85 26.22
N GLN A 372 -7.68 -6.21 25.86
CA GLN A 372 -8.25 -7.53 26.12
C GLN A 372 -8.23 -8.32 24.83
#